data_AF-A0A820BIR3-F1
#
_entry.id   AF-A0A820BIR3-F1
#
_cell.length_a   1.000
_cell.length_b   1.000
_cell.length_c   1.000
_cell.angle_alpha   90.00
_cell.angle_beta   90.00
_cell.angle_gamma   90.00
#
_symmetry.space_group_name_H-M   'P 1'
#
loop_
_entity.id
_entity.type
_entity.pdbx_description
1 polymer ?
#
loop_
_entity_poly.entity_id
_entity_poly.type
_entity_poly.pdbx_seq_one_letter_code
_entity_poly.pdbx_strand_id
1 'polypeptide(L)' 'CDANFILVKVPELLTMWFEESEANVRDVFDKARQAAPCVLFFDGLDSIAKSRGGSARDGGDAADRIYN' A
#
# COMPACT_ATOMS: atom_id res chain seq x y z
N CYS A 1 3.53 -25.39 19.70
CA CYS A 1 4.14 -24.14 19.23
C CYS A 1 3.01 -23.25 18.76
N ASP A 2 2.67 -22.22 19.52
CA ASP A 2 1.73 -21.17 19.06
C ASP A 2 2.54 -20.07 18.39
N ALA A 3 2.08 -19.63 17.22
CA ALA A 3 2.65 -18.48 16.51
C ALA A 3 1.58 -17.39 16.44
N ASN A 4 1.96 -16.15 16.67
CA ASN A 4 1.02 -15.03 16.63
C ASN A 4 0.61 -14.75 15.17
N PHE A 5 -0.64 -14.37 14.94
CA PHE A 5 -1.13 -14.01 13.61
C PHE A 5 -1.60 -12.55 13.61
N ILE A 6 -1.04 -11.74 12.71
CA ILE A 6 -1.36 -10.32 12.58
C ILE A 6 -1.89 -10.07 11.17
N LEU A 7 -3.15 -9.69 11.07
CA LEU A 7 -3.80 -9.28 9.82
C LEU A 7 -3.67 -7.77 9.63
N VAL A 8 -3.17 -7.37 8.46
CA VAL A 8 -3.00 -5.97 8.07
C VAL A 8 -3.76 -5.74 6.76
N LYS A 9 -4.76 -4.86 6.80
CA LYS A 9 -5.44 -4.41 5.58
C LYS A 9 -4.74 -3.18 5.04
N VAL A 10 -4.21 -3.29 3.83
CA VAL A 10 -3.39 -2.22 3.25
C VAL A 10 -4.17 -0.92 2.97
N PRO A 11 -5.47 -0.94 2.57
CA PRO A 11 -6.27 0.29 2.48
C PRO A 11 -6.43 1.04 3.81
N GLU A 12 -6.41 0.34 4.95
CA GLU A 12 -6.54 0.95 6.26
C GLU A 12 -5.19 1.48 6.78
N LEU A 13 -4.09 0.95 6.25
CA LEU A 13 -2.72 1.32 6.62
C LEU A 13 -2.27 2.61 5.92
N LEU A 14 -2.71 2.84 4.69
CA LEU A 14 -2.38 4.01 3.89
C LEU A 14 -3.46 5.08 4.04
N THR A 15 -3.17 6.14 4.80
CA THR A 15 -4.02 7.33 4.88
C THR A 15 -3.76 8.24 3.68
N MET A 16 -4.59 9.27 3.50
CA MET A 16 -4.35 10.33 2.51
C MET A 16 -3.07 11.13 2.77
N TRP A 17 -2.45 10.96 3.95
CA TRP A 17 -1.22 11.63 4.37
C TRP A 17 -0.05 10.64 4.39
N PHE A 18 0.92 10.88 3.51
CA PHE A 18 2.05 9.96 3.30
C PHE A 18 2.93 9.78 4.56
N GLU A 19 3.16 10.86 5.31
CA GLU A 19 3.98 10.83 6.53
C GLU A 19 3.36 9.97 7.65
N GLU A 20 2.04 10.06 7.82
CA GLU A 20 1.29 9.27 8.80
C GLU A 20 1.26 7.79 8.40
N SER A 21 1.17 7.52 7.10
CA SER A 21 1.18 6.16 6.55
C SER A 21 2.51 5.45 6.79
N GLU A 22 3.65 6.13 6.64
CA GLU A 22 4.97 5.54 6.90
C GLU A 22 5.14 5.17 8.38
N ALA A 23 4.74 6.06 9.29
CA ALA A 23 4.79 5.79 10.73
C ALA A 23 3.95 4.57 11.10
N ASN A 24 2.74 4.46 10.54
CA ASN A 24 1.83 3.36 10.81
C ASN A 24 2.38 2.00 10.31
N VAL A 25 3.02 1.99 9.12
CA VAL A 25 3.74 0.81 8.61
C VAL A 25 4.81 0.38 9.60
N ARG A 26 5.64 1.33 10.07
CA ARG A 26 6.74 1.06 10.99
C ARG A 26 6.25 0.46 12.31
N ASP A 27 5.19 1.01 12.88
CA ASP A 27 4.58 0.53 14.11
C ASP A 27 4.05 -0.90 13.98
N VAL A 28 3.48 -1.27 12.82
CA VAL A 28 3.01 -2.63 12.54
C VAL A 28 4.18 -3.62 12.55
N PHE A 29 5.29 -3.27 11.91
CA PHE A 29 6.49 -4.13 11.88
C PHE A 29 7.14 -4.23 13.26
N ASP A 30 7.16 -3.15 14.05
CA ASP A 30 7.70 -3.19 15.41
C ASP A 30 6.84 -4.06 16.35
N LYS A 31 5.50 -3.98 16.23
CA LYS A 31 4.58 -4.89 16.93
C LYS A 31 4.79 -6.34 16.52
N ALA A 32 4.92 -6.61 15.22
CA ALA A 32 5.17 -7.95 14.71
C ALA A 32 6.49 -8.53 15.25
N ARG A 33 7.54 -7.71 15.33
CA ARG A 33 8.84 -8.10 15.89
C ARG A 33 8.75 -8.48 17.38
N GLN A 34 8.00 -7.71 18.16
CA GLN A 34 7.76 -7.99 19.58
C GLN A 34 6.92 -9.26 19.79
N ALA A 35 6.06 -9.59 18.84
CA ALA A 35 5.21 -10.78 18.87
C ALA A 35 5.87 -12.04 18.27
N ALA A 36 7.18 -12.05 18.01
CA ALA A 36 7.84 -13.22 17.43
C ALA A 36 7.76 -14.46 18.36
N PRO A 37 7.48 -15.67 17.85
CA PRO A 37 7.25 -16.01 16.44
C PRO A 37 5.85 -15.60 15.94
N CYS A 38 5.78 -14.92 14.79
CA CYS A 38 4.51 -14.48 14.22
C CYS A 38 4.45 -14.58 12.69
N VAL A 39 3.23 -14.58 12.16
CA VAL A 39 2.90 -14.46 10.74
C VAL A 39 2.19 -13.12 10.54
N LEU A 40 2.74 -12.30 9.65
CA LEU A 40 2.16 -11.02 9.24
C LEU A 40 1.50 -11.20 7.86
N PHE A 41 0.18 -11.04 7.80
CA PHE A 41 -0.61 -11.25 6.58
C PHE A 41 -1.16 -9.92 6.08
N PHE A 42 -0.82 -9.55 4.85
CA PHE A 42 -1.30 -8.34 4.18
C PHE A 42 -2.44 -8.67 3.22
N ASP A 43 -3.60 -8.04 3.41
CA ASP A 43 -4.80 -8.21 2.58
C ASP A 43 -5.13 -6.92 1.82
N GLY A 44 -5.58 -7.07 0.57
CA GLY A 44 -5.94 -5.95 -0.31
C GLY A 44 -4.75 -5.15 -0.86
N LEU A 45 -3.58 -5.76 -1.08
CA LEU A 45 -2.43 -5.07 -1.70
C LEU A 45 -2.71 -4.57 -3.13
N ASP A 46 -3.61 -5.26 -3.83
CA ASP A 46 -4.08 -4.92 -5.17
C ASP A 46 -4.82 -3.58 -5.22
N SER A 47 -5.45 -3.14 -4.13
CA SER A 47 -6.15 -1.84 -4.07
C SER A 47 -5.21 -0.64 -4.17
N ILE A 48 -3.93 -0.83 -3.83
CA ILE A 48 -2.88 0.20 -3.87
C ILE A 48 -2.01 0.04 -5.11
N ALA A 49 -2.01 -1.14 -5.71
CA ALA A 49 -1.33 -1.42 -6.96
C ALA A 49 -2.05 -0.74 -8.13
N LYS A 50 -1.92 0.59 -8.27
CA LYS A 50 -1.99 1.20 -9.60
C LYS A 50 -0.84 0.58 -10.40
N SER A 51 -1.19 -0.22 -11.40
CA SER A 51 -0.25 -0.90 -12.30
C SER A 51 0.94 0.01 -12.61
N ARG A 52 2.15 -0.40 -12.22
CA ARG A 52 3.39 0.32 -12.50
C ARG A 52 3.81 0.14 -13.97
N GLY A 53 2.83 0.22 -14.88
CA GLY A 53 2.91 -0.02 -16.33
C GLY A 53 1.98 0.89 -17.14
N GLY A 54 1.63 2.06 -16.60
CA GLY A 54 0.81 3.07 -17.27
C GLY A 54 1.32 4.47 -16.97
N SER A 55 2.62 4.71 -17.16
CA SER A 55 3.11 6.07 -17.38
C SER A 55 2.32 6.65 -18.57
N ALA A 56 1.66 7.78 -18.34
CA ALA A 56 0.73 8.49 -19.24
C ALA A 56 -0.73 8.02 -19.18
N ARG A 57 -1.55 8.74 -18.40
CA ARG A 57 -2.85 9.29 -18.84
C ARG A 57 -3.63 10.10 -17.79
N ASP A 58 -2.96 10.75 -16.84
CA ASP A 58 -3.65 11.69 -15.93
C ASP A 58 -3.02 13.09 -15.92
N GLY A 59 -2.70 13.59 -17.12
CA GLY A 59 -2.20 14.95 -17.32
C GLY A 59 -2.10 15.32 -18.80
N GLY A 60 -3.19 15.86 -19.36
CA GLY A 60 -3.15 16.60 -20.64
C GLY A 60 -3.72 15.88 -21.86
N ASP A 61 -5.01 15.53 -21.86
CA ASP A 61 -5.75 15.15 -23.07
C ASP A 61 -6.18 16.39 -23.89
N ALA A 62 -5.23 17.30 -24.11
CA ALA A 62 -5.39 18.50 -24.93
C ALA A 62 -4.48 18.48 -26.19
N ALA A 63 -3.84 17.34 -26.48
CA ALA A 63 -2.89 17.23 -27.60
C ALA A 63 -3.38 16.36 -28.77
N ASP A 64 -4.46 15.58 -28.63
CA ASP A 64 -4.83 14.58 -29.65
C ASP A 64 -5.87 15.07 -30.68
N ARG A 65 -5.88 16.36 -30.99
CA ARG A 65 -6.83 16.96 -31.97
C ARG A 65 -6.22 17.46 -33.27
N ILE A 66 -4.99 17.09 -33.61
CA ILE A 66 -4.42 17.48 -34.90
C ILE A 66 -3.76 16.27 -35.56
N TYR A 67 -4.57 15.50 -36.29
CA TYR A 67 -4.13 14.88 -37.54
C TYR A 67 -5.24 15.07 -38.58
N ASN A 68 -4.90 15.87 -39.60
CA ASN A 68 -5.59 15.96 -40.88
C ASN A 68 -4.96 14.95 -41.85
#